data_AF-A0A9D5V5Q6-F1
#
_entry.id   AF-A0A9D5V5Q6-F1
#
_cell.length_a   1.000
_cell.length_b   1.000
_cell.length_c   1.000
_cell.angle_alpha   90.00
_cell.angle_beta   90.00
_cell.angle_gamma   90.00
#
_symmetry.space_group_name_H-M   'P 1'
#
loop_
_entity.id
_entity.type
_entity.pdbx_description
1 polymer ?
#
loop_
_entity_poly.entity_id
_entity_poly.type
_entity_poly.pdbx_seq_one_letter_code
_entity_poly.pdbx_strand_id
1 'polypeptide(L)' 'MTTLRLTSIGNSTGVVLPKEILARLRVEKGDALYVLETRGGIELTPYDPEFARQMDLAEEIMREERDVLRKLAE' A
#
# COMPACT_ATOMS: atom_id res chain seq x y z
N MET A 1 -16.37 4.12 14.95
CA MET A 1 -16.24 2.76 14.38
C MET A 1 -17.09 2.73 13.12
N THR A 2 -16.49 2.57 11.95
CA THR A 2 -17.23 2.55 10.67
C THR A 2 -17.50 1.09 10.32
N THR A 3 -18.77 0.71 10.20
CA THR A 3 -19.16 -0.65 9.79
C THR A 3 -19.28 -0.69 8.28
N LEU A 4 -18.69 -1.71 7.67
CA LEU A 4 -18.81 -1.95 6.23
C LEU A 4 -19.74 -3.13 6.00
N ARG A 5 -20.56 -3.06 4.95
CA ARG A 5 -21.44 -4.15 4.55
C ARG A 5 -20.83 -4.90 3.38
N LEU A 6 -20.90 -6.22 3.45
CA LEU A 6 -20.59 -7.10 2.34
C LEU A 6 -21.77 -7.10 1.36
N THR A 7 -21.46 -7.03 0.07
CA THR A 7 -22.45 -7.12 -1.01
C THR A 7 -21.99 -8.14 -2.02
N SER A 8 -22.95 -8.81 -2.66
CA SER A 8 -22.65 -9.68 -3.81
C SER A 8 -22.34 -8.81 -5.03
N ILE A 9 -21.27 -9.14 -5.74
CA ILE A 9 -20.86 -8.56 -7.02
C ILE A 9 -20.60 -9.73 -7.97
N GLY A 10 -21.64 -10.14 -8.71
CA GLY A 10 -21.58 -11.33 -9.56
C GLY A 10 -21.26 -12.58 -8.73
N ASN A 11 -20.17 -13.27 -9.09
CA ASN A 11 -19.68 -14.44 -8.37
C ASN A 11 -18.72 -14.10 -7.20
N SER A 12 -18.55 -12.82 -6.90
CA SER A 12 -17.64 -12.34 -5.86
C SER A 12 -18.38 -11.61 -4.75
N THR A 13 -17.72 -11.44 -3.61
CA THR A 13 -18.20 -10.62 -2.50
C THR A 13 -17.36 -9.35 -2.45
N GLY A 14 -18.00 -8.20 -2.53
CA GLY A 14 -17.36 -6.89 -2.40
C GLY A 14 -17.73 -6.19 -1.10
N VAL A 15 -17.00 -5.14 -0.80
CA VAL A 15 -17.29 -4.20 0.29
C VAL A 15 -17.45 -2.80 -0.28
N VAL A 16 -18.44 -2.06 0.20
CA VAL A 16 -18.65 -0.66 -0.22
C VAL A 16 -17.88 0.26 0.71
N LEU A 17 -16.85 0.93 0.18
CA LEU A 17 -16.08 1.92 0.92
C LEU A 17 -16.78 3.29 0.88
N PRO A 18 -17.14 3.89 2.03
CA PRO A 18 -17.67 5.25 2.09
C PRO A 18 -16.68 6.28 1.54
N LYS A 19 -17.20 7.40 1.03
CA LYS A 19 -16.39 8.50 0.47
C LYS A 19 -15.31 9.00 1.44
N GLU A 20 -15.59 8.99 2.73
CA GLU A 20 -14.66 9.40 3.79
C GLU A 20 -13.42 8.49 3.87
N ILE A 21 -13.58 7.19 3.63
CA ILE A 21 -12.46 6.24 3.62
C ILE A 21 -11.66 6.39 2.33
N LEU A 22 -12.33 6.53 1.19
CA LEU A 22 -11.69 6.78 -0.11
C LEU A 22 -10.83 8.05 -0.05
N ALA A 23 -11.35 9.14 0.53
CA ALA A 23 -10.61 10.39 0.70
C ALA A 23 -9.37 10.25 1.61
N ARG A 24 -9.44 9.43 2.67
CA ARG A 24 -8.29 9.17 3.55
C ARG A 24 -7.21 8.34 2.88
N LEU A 25 -7.62 7.35 2.09
CA LEU A 25 -6.71 6.53 1.29
C LEU A 25 -6.25 7.25 0.01
N ARG A 26 -6.84 8.40 -0.31
CA ARG A 26 -6.57 9.20 -1.53
C ARG A 26 -6.74 8.37 -2.81
N VAL A 27 -7.80 7.55 -2.84
CA VAL A 27 -8.13 6.71 -3.99
C VAL A 27 -9.51 7.06 -4.54
N GLU A 28 -9.70 6.84 -5.82
CA GLU A 28 -10.93 7.04 -6.56
C GLU A 28 -11.42 5.74 -7.22
N LYS A 29 -12.60 5.82 -7.86
CA LYS A 29 -13.16 4.67 -8.56
C LYS A 29 -12.26 4.31 -9.74
N GLY A 30 -11.71 3.10 -9.73
CA GLY A 30 -10.82 2.59 -10.77
C GLY A 30 -9.39 2.38 -10.26
N ASP A 31 -9.05 2.96 -9.12
CA ASP A 31 -7.77 2.74 -8.46
C ASP A 31 -7.70 1.35 -7.81
N ALA A 32 -6.48 0.84 -7.68
CA ALA A 32 -6.21 -0.40 -6.98
C ALA A 32 -5.94 -0.14 -5.49
N LEU A 33 -6.42 -1.06 -4.64
CA LEU A 33 -6.01 -1.16 -3.25
C LEU A 33 -5.36 -2.51 -3.06
N TYR A 34 -4.26 -2.51 -2.31
CA TYR A 34 -3.54 -3.71 -1.92
C TYR A 34 -3.96 -4.13 -0.52
N VAL A 35 -4.03 -5.44 -0.32
CA VAL A 35 -4.40 -6.05 0.96
C VAL A 35 -3.13 -6.61 1.60
N LEU A 36 -2.88 -6.23 2.85
CA LEU A 36 -1.81 -6.77 3.67
C LEU A 36 -2.39 -7.59 4.82
N GLU A 37 -1.90 -8.81 4.99
CA GLU A 37 -2.24 -9.62 6.17
C GLU A 37 -1.37 -9.20 7.35
N THR A 38 -2.02 -8.95 8.48
CA THR A 38 -1.38 -8.59 9.75
C THR A 38 -1.86 -9.53 10.85
N ARG A 39 -1.20 -9.51 12.00
CA ARG A 39 -1.63 -10.31 13.17
C ARG A 39 -3.03 -9.95 13.67
N GLY A 40 -3.51 -8.74 13.37
CA GLY A 40 -4.81 -8.22 13.81
C GLY A 40 -5.92 -8.34 12.76
N GLY A 41 -5.64 -8.88 11.57
CA GLY A 41 -6.58 -8.92 10.45
C GLY A 41 -5.93 -8.40 9.16
N ILE A 42 -6.66 -7.58 8.41
CA ILE A 42 -6.18 -7.05 7.12
C ILE A 42 -6.02 -5.53 7.17
N GLU A 43 -5.02 -5.03 6.45
CA GLU A 43 -4.81 -3.61 6.18
C GLU A 43 -4.98 -3.34 4.69
N LEU A 44 -5.63 -2.21 4.36
CA LEU A 44 -5.79 -1.75 2.98
C LEU A 44 -4.87 -0.56 2.74
N THR A 45 -4.06 -0.64 1.68
CA THR A 45 -3.13 0.41 1.30
C THR A 45 -3.22 0.71 -0.20
N PRO A 46 -3.14 1.97 -0.64
CA PRO A 46 -3.03 2.32 -2.05
C PRO A 46 -1.62 2.09 -2.61
N TYR A 47 -0.63 1.85 -1.75
CA TYR A 47 0.76 1.67 -2.15
C TYR A 47 1.05 0.21 -2.44
N ASP A 48 1.82 -0.03 -3.50
CA ASP A 48 2.29 -1.37 -3.83
C ASP A 48 3.28 -1.86 -2.77
N PRO A 49 2.95 -2.90 -1.98
CA PRO A 49 3.81 -3.39 -0.92
C PRO A 49 5.06 -4.11 -1.44
N GLU A 50 5.10 -4.57 -2.71
CA GLU A 50 6.34 -5.07 -3.30
C GLU A 50 7.32 -3.94 -3.56
N PHE A 51 6.83 -2.80 -4.02
CA PHE A 51 7.65 -1.62 -4.26
C PHE A 51 8.21 -1.04 -2.94
N ALA A 52 7.41 -1.04 -1.87
CA ALA A 52 7.87 -0.60 -0.55
C ALA A 52 9.02 -1.46 -0.01
N ARG A 53 8.92 -2.80 -0.10
CA ARG A 53 10.00 -3.71 0.31
C ARG A 53 11.29 -3.50 -0.49
N GLN A 54 11.17 -3.19 -1.78
CA GLN A 54 12.31 -2.88 -2.62
C GLN A 54 12.96 -1.54 -2.25
N MET A 55 12.16 -0.54 -1.87
CA MET A 55 12.66 0.76 -1.42
C MET A 55 13.35 0.67 -0.05
N ASP A 56 12.82 -0.11 0.89
CA ASP A 56 13.49 -0.34 2.18
C ASP A 56 14.88 -0.97 1.99
N LEU A 57 14.97 -1.97 1.11
CA LEU A 57 16.25 -2.59 0.74
C LEU A 57 17.18 -1.61 0.00
N ALA A 58 16.63 -0.79 -0.90
CA ALA A 58 17.41 0.23 -1.60
C ALA A 58 17.91 1.32 -0.64
N GLU A 59 17.12 1.70 0.37
CA GLU A 59 17.52 2.66 1.40
C GLU A 59 18.62 2.09 2.31
N GLU A 60 18.56 0.79 2.64
CA GLU A 60 19.63 0.08 3.34
C GLU A 60 20.93 0.06 2.51
N ILE A 61 20.86 -0.28 1.22
CA ILE A 61 22.00 -0.27 0.30
C ILE A 61 22.58 1.16 0.13
N MET A 62 21.74 2.17 -0.06
CA MET A 62 22.18 3.58 -0.15
C MET A 62 22.81 4.07 1.17
N ARG A 63 22.41 3.50 2.31
CA ARG A 63 22.96 3.84 3.63
C ARG A 63 24.30 3.15 3.89
N GLU A 64 24.49 1.93 3.38
CA GLU A 64 25.74 1.16 3.42
C GLU A 64 26.79 1.65 2.40
N GLU A 65 26.38 2.11 1.21
CA GLU A 65 27.28 2.59 0.15
C GLU A 65 27.41 4.12 0.07
N ARG A 66 27.23 4.83 1.19
CA ARG A 66 27.34 6.30 1.22
C ARG A 66 28.71 6.80 0.73
N ASP A 67 29.76 6.02 0.94
CA ASP A 67 31.13 6.35 0.55
C ASP A 67 31.46 6.01 -0.91
N VAL A 68 30.78 5.03 -1.50
CA VAL A 68 30.99 4.58 -2.90
C VAL A 68 30.25 5.50 -3.87
N LEU A 69 29.01 5.86 -3.56
CA LEU A 69 28.21 6.80 -4.35
C LEU A 69 28.83 8.20 -4.39
N ARG A 70 29.49 8.62 -3.30
CA ARG A 70 30.19 9.91 -3.24
C ARG A 70 31.42 9.98 -4.14
N LYS A 71 32.05 8.83 -4.46
CA LYS A 71 33.18 8.73 -5.39
C LYS A 71 32.77 8.65 -6.86
N LEU A 72 31.53 8.28 -7.16
CA LEU A 72 30.98 8.26 -8.53
C LEU A 72 30.37 9.61 -8.96
N ALA A 73 30.22 10.54 -8.01
CA ALA A 73 29.79 11.92 -8.26
C ALA A 73 30.95 12.90 -8.50
N GLU A 74 32.20 12.40 -8.54
CA GLU A 74 33.38 13.09 -9.09
C GLU A 74 33.62 12.71 -10.55
#